data_AF-A0A3N5JKQ1-F1
#
_entry.id   AF-A0A3N5JKQ1-F1
#
_cell.length_a   1.000
_cell.length_b   1.000
_cell.length_c   1.000
_cell.angle_alpha   90.00
_cell.angle_beta   90.00
_cell.angle_gamma   90.00
#
_symmetry.space_group_name_H-M   'P 1'
#
loop_
_entity.id
_entity.type
_entity.pdbx_description
1 polymer ?
#
loop_
_entity_poly.entity_id
_entity_poly.type
_entity_poly.pdbx_seq_one_letter_code
_entity_poly.pdbx_strand_id
1 'polypeptide(L)'
;METEVILKQAGYFQGISEASLKAVAEICLTRLYQKREILFTEGQRGMALFGCLTGAVQLYKTTPDGKEVVIKMIKPGEMYGEVVLFEAGR
;
A
#
# COMPACT_ATOMS: atom_id res chain seq x y z
N MET A 1 8.54 -12.27 -9.48
CA MET A 1 8.33 -11.56 -10.76
C MET A 1 7.37 -10.38 -10.65
N GLU A 2 6.06 -10.55 -10.46
CA GLU A 2 5.13 -9.38 -10.39
C GLU A 2 5.42 -8.44 -9.22
N THR A 3 5.67 -8.97 -8.02
CA THR A 3 6.01 -8.18 -6.83
C THR A 3 7.29 -7.35 -7.03
N GLU A 4 8.31 -7.94 -7.63
CA GLU A 4 9.59 -7.27 -7.91
C GLU A 4 9.42 -6.08 -8.87
N VAL A 5 8.54 -6.22 -9.88
CA VAL A 5 8.23 -5.13 -10.82
C VAL A 5 7.58 -3.96 -10.08
N ILE A 6 6.64 -4.23 -9.18
CA ILE A 6 5.99 -3.20 -8.37
C ILE A 6 6.98 -2.53 -7.42
N LEU A 7 7.85 -3.31 -6.78
CA LEU A 7 8.91 -2.75 -5.92
C LEU A 7 9.85 -1.85 -6.72
N LYS A 8 10.21 -2.21 -7.97
CA LYS A 8 11.03 -1.35 -8.85
C LYS A 8 10.30 -0.04 -9.25
N GLN A 9 8.98 -0.07 -9.39
CA GLN A 9 8.16 1.11 -9.72
C GLN A 9 7.90 2.00 -8.52
N ALA A 10 7.85 1.41 -7.32
CA ALA A 10 7.70 2.13 -6.08
C ALA A 10 8.92 3.05 -5.84
N GLY A 11 8.67 4.34 -5.66
CA GLY A 11 9.73 5.33 -5.41
C GLY A 11 10.61 5.00 -4.20
N TYR A 12 10.10 4.24 -3.22
CA TYR A 12 10.82 3.86 -2.00
C TYR A 12 12.01 2.93 -2.22
N PHE A 13 12.02 2.13 -3.29
CA PHE A 13 13.08 1.15 -3.55
C PHE A 13 13.99 1.56 -4.71
N GLN A 14 13.98 2.84 -5.09
CA GLN A 14 14.91 3.38 -6.07
C GLN A 14 16.36 3.24 -5.54
N GLY A 15 17.24 2.69 -6.37
CA GLY A 15 18.66 2.56 -6.07
C GLY A 15 19.07 1.35 -5.20
N ILE A 16 18.14 0.46 -4.84
CA ILE A 16 18.50 -0.78 -4.15
C ILE A 16 19.07 -1.81 -5.14
N SER A 17 19.96 -2.69 -4.67
CA SER A 17 20.49 -3.79 -5.50
C SER A 17 19.41 -4.79 -5.88
N GLU A 18 19.59 -5.51 -6.99
CA GLU A 18 18.64 -6.56 -7.40
C GLU A 18 18.52 -7.67 -6.36
N ALA A 19 19.62 -8.02 -5.69
CA ALA A 19 19.62 -9.00 -4.61
C ALA A 19 18.77 -8.54 -3.41
N SER A 20 18.90 -7.27 -3.02
CA SER A 20 18.08 -6.67 -1.96
C SER A 20 16.61 -6.60 -2.36
N LEU A 21 16.32 -6.23 -3.60
CA LEU A 21 14.95 -6.17 -4.11
C LEU A 21 14.27 -7.54 -4.10
N LYS A 22 15.02 -8.58 -4.49
CA LYS A 22 14.55 -9.96 -4.41
C LYS A 22 14.28 -10.39 -2.97
N ALA A 23 15.19 -10.08 -2.05
CA ALA A 23 15.00 -10.40 -0.63
C ALA A 23 13.77 -9.71 -0.04
N VAL A 24 13.49 -8.46 -0.41
CA VAL A 24 12.24 -7.77 -0.02
C VAL A 24 11.03 -8.44 -0.64
N ALA A 25 11.07 -8.78 -1.93
CA ALA A 25 9.98 -9.46 -2.61
C ALA A 25 9.62 -10.81 -1.97
N GLU A 26 10.61 -11.55 -1.46
CA GLU A 26 10.44 -12.84 -0.78
C GLU A 26 9.69 -12.74 0.55
N ILE A 27 9.76 -11.60 1.24
CA ILE A 27 9.02 -11.37 2.50
C ILE A 27 7.68 -10.66 2.30
N CYS A 28 7.36 -10.24 1.09
CA CYS A 28 6.06 -9.64 0.77
C CYS A 28 4.95 -10.69 0.72
N LEU A 29 3.76 -10.30 1.18
CA LEU A 29 2.55 -11.14 1.11
C LEU A 29 1.58 -10.59 0.06
N THR A 30 1.27 -11.40 -0.94
CA THR A 30 0.23 -11.07 -1.92
C THR A 30 -1.14 -11.43 -1.37
N ARG A 31 -2.08 -10.48 -1.37
CA ARG A 31 -3.47 -10.69 -0.98
C ARG A 31 -4.42 -10.23 -2.08
N LEU A 32 -5.52 -10.97 -2.24
CA LEU A 32 -6.62 -10.63 -3.14
C LEU A 32 -7.78 -10.10 -2.32
N TYR A 33 -8.39 -9.02 -2.80
CA TYR A 33 -9.52 -8.36 -2.17
C TYR A 33 -10.67 -8.26 -3.16
N GLN A 34 -11.90 -8.37 -2.67
CA GLN A 34 -13.09 -8.19 -3.47
C GLN A 34 -13.40 -6.71 -3.68
N LYS A 35 -14.21 -6.43 -4.72
CA LYS A 35 -14.67 -5.06 -4.99
C LYS A 35 -15.42 -4.53 -3.75
N ARG A 36 -15.02 -3.34 -3.28
CA ARG A 36 -15.54 -2.64 -2.08
C ARG A 36 -15.19 -3.32 -0.74
N GLU A 37 -14.27 -4.26 -0.72
CA GLU A 37 -13.71 -4.76 0.53
C GLU A 37 -12.87 -3.65 1.20
N ILE A 38 -13.02 -3.51 2.52
CA ILE A 38 -12.30 -2.51 3.31
C ILE A 38 -10.97 -3.11 3.74
N LEU A 39 -9.86 -2.51 3.32
CA LEU A 39 -8.52 -2.98 3.65
C LEU A 39 -8.12 -2.59 5.08
N PHE A 40 -8.45 -1.35 5.47
CA PHE A 40 -8.29 -0.81 6.82
C PHE A 40 -9.13 0.47 6.96
N THR A 41 -9.35 0.92 8.21
CA THR A 41 -10.06 2.17 8.50
C THR A 41 -9.19 3.14 9.29
N GLU A 42 -9.52 4.43 9.21
CA GLU A 42 -8.92 5.45 10.07
C GLU A 42 -9.08 5.08 11.56
N GLY A 43 -8.05 5.34 12.36
CA GLY A 43 -8.01 5.01 13.79
C GLY A 43 -7.65 3.56 14.12
N GLN A 44 -7.59 2.66 13.12
CA GLN A 44 -7.03 1.33 13.33
C GLN A 44 -5.51 1.40 13.46
N ARG A 45 -4.94 0.52 14.28
CA ARG A 45 -3.48 0.38 14.39
C ARG A 45 -2.90 0.02 13.02
N GLY A 46 -1.91 0.79 12.58
CA GLY A 46 -1.16 0.50 11.38
C GLY A 46 -0.52 -0.89 11.41
N MET A 47 -0.73 -1.69 10.36
CA MET A 47 -0.26 -3.09 10.32
C MET A 47 0.86 -3.33 9.31
N ALA A 48 0.83 -2.67 8.16
CA ALA A 48 1.76 -2.95 7.06
C ALA A 48 1.83 -1.78 6.07
N LEU A 49 2.94 -1.74 5.32
CA LEU A 49 3.05 -0.99 4.08
C LEU A 49 2.45 -1.85 2.95
N PHE A 50 1.62 -1.25 2.11
CA PHE A 50 0.95 -1.93 1.01
C PHE A 50 1.43 -1.44 -0.36
N GLY A 51 1.31 -2.30 -1.37
CA GLY A 51 1.49 -1.97 -2.79
C GLY A 51 0.33 -2.51 -3.63
N CYS A 52 -0.15 -1.71 -4.58
CA CYS A 52 -1.19 -2.17 -5.52
C CYS A 52 -0.53 -2.89 -6.70
N LEU A 53 -0.80 -4.20 -6.84
CA LEU A 53 -0.33 -4.99 -8.00
C LEU A 53 -1.25 -4.82 -9.21
N THR A 54 -2.56 -4.95 -8.98
CA THR A 54 -3.59 -4.86 -10.02
C THR A 54 -4.86 -4.23 -9.44
N GLY A 55 -5.74 -3.71 -10.32
CA GLY A 55 -6.98 -3.04 -9.91
C GLY A 55 -6.75 -1.60 -9.45
N ALA A 56 -7.53 -1.16 -8.46
CA ALA A 56 -7.40 0.17 -7.86
C ALA A 56 -7.90 0.16 -6.41
N VAL A 57 -7.29 0.98 -5.56
CA VAL A 57 -7.71 1.17 -4.17
C VAL A 57 -8.15 2.63 -3.97
N GLN A 58 -9.36 2.84 -3.48
CA GLN A 58 -9.88 4.16 -3.17
C GLN A 58 -9.54 4.51 -1.73
N LEU A 59 -8.71 5.52 -1.53
CA LEU A 59 -8.52 6.17 -0.24
C LEU A 59 -9.52 7.32 -0.13
N TYR A 60 -10.33 7.29 0.92
CA TYR A 60 -11.35 8.31 1.17
C TYR A 60 -11.44 8.62 2.67
N LYS A 61 -12.06 9.75 2.99
CA LYS A 61 -12.49 10.11 4.34
C LYS A 61 -14.00 10.28 4.36
N THR A 62 -14.60 9.99 5.51
CA THR A 62 -16.02 10.27 5.75
C THR A 62 -16.13 11.58 6.53
N THR A 63 -16.95 12.51 6.04
CA THR A 63 -17.22 13.77 6.71
C THR A 63 -18.17 13.56 7.91
N PRO A 64 -18.29 14.53 8.83
CA PRO A 64 -19.23 14.43 9.95
C PRO A 64 -20.69 14.24 9.53
N ASP A 65 -21.08 14.75 8.35
CA ASP A 65 -22.40 14.55 7.74
C ASP A 65 -22.53 13.24 6.94
N GLY A 66 -21.54 12.35 7.00
CA GLY A 66 -21.58 11.00 6.44
C GLY A 66 -21.21 10.89 4.95
N LYS A 67 -20.71 11.96 4.32
CA LYS A 67 -20.31 11.93 2.92
C LYS A 67 -18.89 11.40 2.76
N GLU A 68 -18.67 10.59 1.73
CA GLU A 68 -17.33 10.14 1.36
C GLU A 68 -16.64 11.18 0.47
N VAL A 69 -15.45 11.61 0.87
CA VAL A 69 -14.56 12.46 0.10
C VAL A 69 -13.36 11.62 -0.34
N VAL A 70 -13.25 11.38 -1.64
CA VAL A 70 -12.11 10.65 -2.22
C VAL A 70 -10.86 11.52 -2.12
N ILE A 71 -9.85 10.99 -1.45
CA ILE A 71 -8.54 11.64 -1.29
C ILE A 71 -7.63 11.24 -2.45
N LYS A 72 -7.56 9.94 -2.74
CA LYS A 72 -6.70 9.41 -3.79
C LYS A 72 -7.26 8.09 -4.33
N MET A 73 -7.12 7.90 -5.65
CA MET A 73 -7.23 6.59 -6.27
C MET A 73 -5.82 6.03 -6.47
N ILE A 74 -5.50 4.98 -5.73
CA ILE A 74 -4.21 4.28 -5.79
C ILE A 74 -4.24 3.31 -6.97
N LYS A 75 -3.23 3.42 -7.83
CA LYS A 75 -3.10 2.64 -9.06
C LYS A 75 -2.04 1.54 -8.92
N PRO A 76 -2.01 0.57 -9.85
CA PRO A 76 -0.94 -0.41 -9.92
C PRO A 76 0.44 0.26 -9.94
N GLY A 77 1.37 -0.23 -9.14
CA GLY A 77 2.72 0.33 -8.99
C GLY A 77 2.87 1.35 -7.85
N GLU A 78 1.76 1.83 -7.28
CA GLU A 78 1.79 2.77 -6.17
C GLU A 78 1.79 2.06 -4.80
N MET A 79 2.56 2.63 -3.88
CA MET A 79 2.62 2.22 -2.48
C MET A 79 1.75 3.14 -1.62
N TYR A 80 1.23 2.61 -0.51
CA TYR A 80 0.38 3.35 0.43
C TYR A 80 0.42 2.72 1.83
N GLY A 81 0.04 3.51 2.84
CA GLY A 81 0.10 3.06 4.24
C GLY A 81 1.50 3.19 4.82
N GLU A 82 2.38 3.98 4.22
CA GLU A 82 3.76 4.22 4.63
C GLU A 82 3.90 4.82 6.03
N VAL A 83 2.84 5.46 6.54
CA VAL A 83 2.81 6.09 7.88
C VAL A 83 3.22 5.09 8.96
N VAL A 84 2.86 3.80 8.81
CA VAL A 84 3.18 2.75 9.78
C VAL A 84 4.68 2.53 9.97
N LEU A 85 5.50 2.85 8.95
CA LEU A 85 6.96 2.74 9.03
C LEU A 85 7.56 3.77 9.99
N PHE A 86 6.87 4.89 10.22
CA PHE A 86 7.33 5.99 11.06
C PHE A 86 6.74 5.93 12.48
N GLU A 87 5.72 5.10 12.70
CA GLU A 87 5.11 4.90 14.02
C GLU A 87 5.88 3.87 14.87
N ALA A 88 6.64 2.97 14.24
CA ALA A 88 7.34 1.87 14.92
C ALA A 88 8.53 2.28 15.81
N GLY A 89 8.78 3.58 15.99
CA GLY A 89 9.89 4.13 16.78
C GLY A 89 9.47 5.07 17.92
N ARG A 90 8.18 5.05 18.32
CA ARG A 90 7.66 5.80 19.48
C ARG A 90 7.25 4.89 20.62
#